data_AF-A0A139CFV6-F1
#
_entry.id   AF-A0A139CFV6-F1
#
_cell.length_a   1.000
_cell.length_b   1.000
_cell.length_c   1.000
_cell.angle_alpha   90.00
_cell.angle_beta   90.00
_cell.angle_gamma   90.00
#
_symmetry.space_group_name_H-M   'P 1'
#
loop_
_entity.id
_entity.type
_entity.pdbx_description
1 polymer ?
#
loop_
_entity_poly.entity_id
_entity_poly.type
_entity_poly.pdbx_seq_one_letter_code
_entity_poly.pdbx_strand_id
1 'polypeptide(L)'
;MKSRQVRKLGITIKAREILKEKIEEERMKLPFALTANHLSELLGISKRKVYDALAAGDIPGAKKINQSWRVPRDTFLSWFYGEEVINKKPFKDMRRVK
;
A
#
# COMPACT_ATOMS: atom_id res chain seq x y z
N MET A 1 20.82 -7.55 27.59
CA MET A 1 19.50 -7.08 27.09
C MET A 1 19.56 -5.93 26.06
N LYS A 2 20.56 -5.02 26.06
CA LYS A 2 20.64 -3.88 25.12
C LYS A 2 20.88 -4.25 23.64
N SER A 3 21.51 -5.40 23.35
CA SER A 3 21.92 -5.81 21.99
C SER A 3 20.77 -6.15 21.03
N ARG A 4 19.62 -6.60 21.54
CA ARG A 4 18.46 -7.01 20.73
C ARG A 4 17.63 -5.80 20.25
N GLN A 5 17.56 -4.74 21.06
CA GLN A 5 16.87 -3.49 20.71
C GLN A 5 17.60 -2.72 19.60
N VAL A 6 18.93 -2.63 19.67
CA VAL A 6 19.75 -1.93 18.65
C VAL A 6 19.62 -2.60 17.27
N ARG A 7 19.61 -3.94 17.22
CA ARG A 7 19.38 -4.68 15.96
C ARG A 7 17.98 -4.45 15.39
N LYS A 8 16.95 -4.41 16.24
CA LYS A 8 15.57 -4.14 15.81
C LYS A 8 15.43 -2.73 15.22
N LEU A 9 16.05 -1.73 15.86
CA LEU A 9 16.10 -0.35 15.37
C LEU A 9 16.79 -0.23 14.00
N GLY A 10 17.93 -0.90 13.81
CA GLY A 10 18.62 -0.91 12.52
C GLY A 10 17.80 -1.53 11.37
N ILE A 11 17.05 -2.60 11.65
CA ILE A 11 16.15 -3.22 10.67
C ILE A 11 14.99 -2.28 10.30
N THR A 12 14.43 -1.56 11.27
CA THR A 12 13.35 -0.59 11.04
C THR A 12 13.81 0.61 10.21
N ILE A 13 15.05 1.09 10.42
CA ILE A 13 15.62 2.20 9.64
C ILE A 13 15.80 1.77 8.17
N LYS A 14 16.40 0.60 7.92
CA LYS A 14 16.62 0.10 6.56
C LYS A 14 15.30 -0.15 5.81
N ALA A 15 14.28 -0.67 6.49
CA ALA A 15 12.96 -0.86 5.89
C ALA A 15 12.29 0.48 5.51
N ARG A 16 12.48 1.51 6.32
CA ARG A 16 11.96 2.86 6.04
C ARG A 16 12.62 3.49 4.82
N GLU A 17 13.94 3.30 4.65
CA GLU A 17 14.68 3.78 3.48
C GLU A 17 14.20 3.10 2.20
N ILE A 18 14.12 1.76 2.19
CA ILE A 18 13.63 0.99 1.04
C ILE A 18 12.21 1.42 0.65
N LEU A 19 11.33 1.64 1.62
CA LEU A 19 9.97 2.11 1.34
C LEU A 19 9.93 3.53 0.83
N LYS A 20 10.78 4.41 1.34
CA LYS A 20 10.90 5.78 0.84
C LYS A 20 11.34 5.77 -0.63
N GLU A 21 12.36 4.99 -0.97
CA GLU A 21 12.83 4.82 -2.34
C GLU A 21 11.71 4.28 -3.24
N LYS A 22 11.02 3.22 -2.80
CA LYS A 22 9.91 2.65 -3.56
C LYS A 22 8.76 3.62 -3.79
N ILE A 23 8.34 4.36 -2.75
CA ILE A 23 7.28 5.38 -2.88
C ILE A 23 7.71 6.47 -3.86
N GLU A 24 8.97 6.91 -3.83
CA GLU A 24 9.46 7.94 -4.74
C GLU A 24 9.53 7.45 -6.20
N GLU A 25 9.95 6.20 -6.43
CA GLU A 25 9.88 5.57 -7.75
C GLU A 25 8.44 5.50 -8.30
N GLU A 26 7.47 5.10 -7.47
CA GLU A 26 6.07 5.06 -7.86
C GLU A 26 5.52 6.46 -8.13
N ARG A 27 5.92 7.47 -7.34
CA ARG A 27 5.54 8.88 -7.58
C ARG A 27 6.04 9.42 -8.92
N MET A 28 7.21 8.99 -9.37
CA MET A 28 7.76 9.39 -10.67
C MET A 28 6.97 8.79 -11.85
N LYS A 29 6.33 7.63 -11.66
CA LYS A 29 5.62 6.88 -12.72
C LYS A 29 4.11 7.13 -12.72
N LEU A 30 3.53 7.36 -11.55
CA LEU A 30 2.09 7.45 -11.37
C LEU A 30 1.59 8.91 -11.43
N PRO A 31 0.42 9.15 -12.05
CA PRO A 31 -0.18 10.47 -12.05
C PRO A 31 -0.63 10.88 -10.64
N PHE A 32 -0.81 12.20 -10.44
CA PHE A 32 -1.21 12.77 -9.15
C PHE A 32 -2.51 12.17 -8.59
N ALA A 33 -3.46 11.84 -9.45
CA ALA A 33 -4.71 11.16 -9.10
C ALA A 33 -4.83 9.83 -9.85
N LEU A 34 -5.01 8.76 -9.09
CA LEU A 34 -5.17 7.40 -9.60
C LEU A 34 -6.60 7.16 -10.08
N THR A 35 -6.72 6.36 -11.13
CA THR A 35 -8.00 5.87 -11.67
C THR A 35 -8.20 4.42 -11.26
N ALA A 36 -9.39 3.87 -11.50
CA ALA A 36 -9.64 2.45 -11.30
C ALA A 36 -8.72 1.55 -12.15
N ASN A 37 -8.24 2.03 -13.30
CA ASN A 37 -7.27 1.29 -14.13
C ASN A 37 -5.91 1.20 -13.42
N HIS A 38 -5.38 2.34 -12.95
CA HIS A 38 -4.11 2.35 -12.21
C HIS A 38 -4.18 1.47 -10.96
N LEU A 39 -5.30 1.52 -10.22
CA LEU A 39 -5.50 0.67 -9.05
C LEU A 39 -5.59 -0.82 -9.41
N SER A 40 -6.21 -1.16 -10.55
CA SER A 40 -6.28 -2.54 -11.04
C SER A 40 -4.88 -3.09 -11.35
N GLU A 41 -4.03 -2.27 -11.97
CA GLU A 41 -2.63 -2.62 -12.27
C GLU A 41 -1.79 -2.73 -10.99
N LEU A 42 -1.90 -1.75 -10.09
CA LEU A 42 -1.12 -1.71 -8.83
C LEU A 42 -1.50 -2.84 -7.87
N LEU A 43 -2.78 -3.17 -7.75
CA LEU A 43 -3.29 -4.19 -6.83
C LEU A 43 -3.33 -5.59 -7.45
N GLY A 44 -3.16 -5.71 -8.77
CA GLY A 44 -3.27 -6.99 -9.48
C GLY A 44 -4.67 -7.62 -9.41
N ILE A 45 -5.71 -6.81 -9.22
CA ILE A 45 -7.12 -7.26 -9.16
C ILE A 45 -7.93 -6.70 -10.32
N SER A 46 -9.05 -7.34 -10.65
CA SER A 46 -9.90 -6.86 -11.73
C SER A 46 -10.51 -5.49 -11.44
N LYS A 47 -10.73 -4.67 -12.48
CA LYS A 47 -11.37 -3.35 -12.36
C LYS A 47 -12.72 -3.41 -11.64
N ARG A 48 -13.48 -4.51 -11.81
CA ARG A 48 -14.73 -4.73 -11.08
C ARG A 48 -14.51 -4.74 -9.56
N LYS A 49 -13.54 -5.54 -9.08
CA LYS A 49 -13.18 -5.59 -7.66
C LYS A 49 -12.67 -4.25 -7.15
N VAL A 50 -11.95 -3.49 -7.99
CA VAL A 50 -11.55 -2.13 -7.65
C VAL A 50 -12.77 -1.23 -7.44
N TYR A 51 -13.75 -1.26 -8.33
CA TYR A 51 -14.98 -0.49 -8.16
C TYR A 51 -15.78 -0.91 -6.93
N ASP A 52 -15.85 -2.21 -6.66
CA ASP A 52 -16.51 -2.75 -5.46
C ASP A 52 -15.83 -2.21 -4.18
N ALA A 53 -14.49 -2.25 -4.11
CA ALA A 53 -13.71 -1.73 -2.99
C ALA A 53 -13.84 -0.20 -2.83
N LEU A 54 -13.85 0.55 -3.94
CA LEU A 54 -14.08 2.00 -3.92
C LEU A 54 -15.49 2.35 -3.42
N ALA A 55 -16.50 1.60 -3.84
CA ALA A 55 -17.88 1.80 -3.41
C ALA A 55 -18.10 1.40 -1.94
N ALA A 56 -17.40 0.36 -1.47
CA ALA A 56 -17.41 -0.07 -0.08
C ALA A 56 -16.65 0.89 0.86
N GLY A 57 -15.79 1.76 0.32
CA GLY A 57 -14.97 2.68 1.10
C GLY A 57 -13.67 2.06 1.62
N ASP A 58 -13.26 0.92 1.08
CA ASP A 58 -12.05 0.20 1.49
C ASP A 58 -10.75 0.95 1.11
N ILE A 59 -10.83 1.84 0.10
CA ILE A 59 -9.70 2.63 -0.37
C ILE A 59 -9.82 4.07 0.14
N PRO A 60 -8.90 4.52 1.02
CA PRO A 60 -9.02 5.82 1.66
C PRO A 60 -8.79 6.99 0.70
N GLY A 61 -9.50 8.08 0.96
CA GLY A 61 -9.39 9.32 0.18
C GLY A 61 -9.99 9.23 -1.23
N ALA A 62 -10.63 8.12 -1.59
CA ALA A 62 -11.34 7.97 -2.85
C ALA A 62 -12.48 8.99 -2.97
N LYS A 63 -12.51 9.68 -4.11
CA LYS A 63 -13.54 10.67 -4.44
C LYS A 63 -14.20 10.30 -5.76
N LYS A 64 -15.52 10.37 -5.81
CA LYS A 64 -16.30 10.20 -7.03
C LYS A 64 -16.57 11.58 -7.65
N ILE A 65 -16.07 11.82 -8.85
CA ILE A 65 -16.20 13.08 -9.60
C ILE A 65 -16.77 12.74 -10.99
N ASN A 66 -17.92 13.31 -11.35
CA ASN A 66 -18.59 13.06 -12.64
C ASN A 66 -18.63 11.57 -13.01
N GLN A 67 -19.18 10.74 -12.11
CA GLN A 67 -19.27 9.27 -12.25
C GLN A 67 -17.95 8.49 -12.26
N SER A 68 -16.81 9.17 -12.29
CA SER A 68 -15.49 8.56 -12.28
C SER A 68 -14.86 8.61 -10.89
N TRP A 69 -14.14 7.55 -10.52
CA TRP A 69 -13.38 7.54 -9.27
C TRP A 69 -11.98 8.14 -9.46
N ARG A 70 -11.55 8.92 -8.47
CA ARG A 70 -10.20 9.47 -8.35
C ARG A 70 -9.69 9.23 -6.94
N VAL A 71 -8.48 8.69 -6.83
CA VAL A 71 -7.81 8.47 -5.54
C VAL A 71 -6.52 9.28 -5.54
N PRO A 72 -6.28 10.17 -4.55
CA PRO A 72 -5.00 10.87 -4.46
C PRO A 72 -3.87 9.86 -4.33
N ARG A 73 -2.87 9.93 -5.23
CA ARG A 73 -1.76 8.97 -5.31
C ARG A 73 -1.06 8.82 -3.96
N ASP A 74 -0.71 9.93 -3.34
CA ASP A 74 0.08 9.93 -2.11
C ASP A 74 -0.72 9.37 -0.92
N THR A 75 -2.03 9.60 -0.87
CA THR A 75 -2.91 8.99 0.12
C THR A 75 -2.96 7.48 -0.06
N PHE A 76 -3.12 7.00 -1.29
CA PHE A 76 -3.12 5.58 -1.60
C PHE A 76 -1.79 4.91 -1.26
N LEU A 77 -0.66 5.44 -1.73
CA LEU A 77 0.67 4.87 -1.48
C LEU A 77 0.98 4.84 0.02
N SER A 78 0.63 5.90 0.74
CA SER A 78 0.85 5.98 2.19
C SER A 78 0.01 4.96 2.96
N TRP A 79 -1.24 4.74 2.55
CA TRP A 79 -2.08 3.69 3.14
C TRP A 79 -1.56 2.28 2.80
N PHE A 80 -1.31 2.03 1.51
CA PHE A 80 -0.96 0.72 0.99
C PHE A 80 0.37 0.21 1.55
N TYR A 81 1.39 1.07 1.62
CA TYR A 81 2.69 0.70 2.18
C TYR A 81 2.82 0.99 3.68
N GLY A 82 2.03 1.93 4.22
CA GLY A 82 2.17 2.39 5.61
C GLY A 82 1.69 1.38 6.63
N GLU A 83 0.65 0.59 6.34
CA GLU A 83 0.16 -0.43 7.26
C GLU A 83 1.16 -1.58 7.47
N GLU A 84 1.94 -1.94 6.44
CA GLU A 84 2.90 -3.06 6.52
C GLU A 84 4.10 -2.78 7.45
N VAL A 85 4.45 -1.53 7.69
CA VAL A 85 5.59 -1.16 8.56
C VAL A 85 5.22 -1.22 10.03
N ILE A 86 3.99 -0.82 10.35
CA ILE A 86 3.53 -0.64 11.73
C ILE A 86 2.88 -1.93 12.24
N ASN A 87 2.13 -2.63 11.40
CA ASN A 87 1.35 -3.82 11.74
C ASN A 87 1.86 -5.08 11.04
N LYS A 88 3.17 -5.37 11.11
CA LYS A 88 3.66 -6.73 10.80
C LYS A 88 2.98 -7.73 11.73
N LYS A 89 1.81 -8.23 11.35
CA LYS A 89 1.40 -9.58 11.74
C LYS A 89 2.52 -10.48 11.23
N PRO A 90 3.11 -11.34 12.07
CA PRO A 90 4.08 -12.30 11.58
C PRO A 90 3.42 -13.05 10.42
N PHE A 91 4.15 -13.18 9.30
CA PHE A 91 3.70 -13.98 8.16
C PHE A 91 3.32 -15.34 8.73
N LYS A 92 2.03 -15.65 8.74
CA LYS A 92 1.53 -16.91 9.29
C LYS A 92 1.94 -17.96 8.28
N ASP A 93 2.93 -18.78 8.61
CA ASP A 93 3.30 -19.94 7.79
C ASP A 93 2.02 -20.66 7.40
N MET A 94 1.72 -20.67 6.10
CA MET A 94 0.63 -21.47 5.57
C MET A 94 0.94 -22.90 5.99
N ARG A 95 0.06 -23.45 6.82
CA ARG A 95 0.15 -24.83 7.32
C ARG A 95 0.52 -25.73 6.15
N ARG A 96 1.62 -26.48 6.28
CA ARG A 96 1.92 -27.61 5.39
C ARG A 96 0.64 -28.42 5.26
N VAL A 97 0.09 -28.46 4.06
CA VAL A 97 -0.97 -29.41 3.71
C VAL A 97 -0.35 -30.78 3.93
N LYS A 98 -0.94 -31.55 4.85
CA LYS A 98 -0.55 -32.93 5.13
C LYS A 98 -0.91 -33.80 3.93
#